data_AF-A0A6N2LGF0-F1
#
_entry.id   AF-A0A6N2LGF0-F1
#
_cell.length_a   1.000
_cell.length_b   1.000
_cell.length_c   1.000
_cell.angle_alpha   90.00
_cell.angle_beta   90.00
_cell.angle_gamma   90.00
#
_symmetry.space_group_name_H-M   'P 1'
#
loop_
_entity.id
_entity.type
_entity.pdbx_description
1 polymer ?
#
loop_
_entity_poly.entity_id
_entity_poly.type
_entity_poly.pdbx_seq_one_letter_code
_entity_poly.pdbx_strand_id
1 'polypeptide(L)'
;MRSTISDKDKLADKIDSDDKERIETALKESLEWLDDNQNAEKDDYEEKLKEVEEVCNPVIKKVYEKSGSSADSEYEEPNDEL
;
A
#
# COMPACT_ATOMS: atom_id res chain seq x y z
N MET A 1 5.44 -2.75 1.29
CA MET A 1 4.77 -1.50 0.85
C MET A 1 5.59 -0.24 1.09
N ARG A 2 5.92 0.15 2.34
CA ARG A 2 6.63 1.43 2.61
C ARG A 2 7.95 1.59 1.84
N SER A 3 8.75 0.53 1.78
CA SER A 3 10.02 0.53 1.03
C SER A 3 9.82 0.69 -0.48
N THR A 4 8.78 0.07 -1.03
CA THR A 4 8.42 0.11 -2.45
C THR A 4 7.97 1.51 -2.88
N ILE A 5 7.18 2.18 -2.03
CA ILE A 5 6.69 3.56 -2.28
C ILE A 5 7.80 4.61 -2.12
N SER A 6 8.78 4.35 -1.24
CA SER A 6 9.91 5.25 -1.00
C SER A 6 11.05 5.09 -2.01
N ASP A 7 10.98 4.07 -2.86
CA ASP A 7 12.00 3.78 -3.87
C ASP A 7 11.84 4.76 -5.05
N LYS A 8 12.77 5.74 -5.12
CA LYS A 8 12.80 6.79 -6.14
C LYS A 8 12.95 6.24 -7.55
N ASP A 9 13.72 5.17 -7.71
CA ASP A 9 13.97 4.54 -9.00
C ASP A 9 12.73 3.80 -9.55
N LYS A 10 11.74 3.50 -8.70
CA LYS A 10 10.56 2.71 -9.09
C LYS A 10 9.27 3.51 -9.13
N LEU A 11 8.90 4.12 -7.99
CA LEU A 11 7.54 4.65 -7.78
C LEU A 11 7.54 6.07 -7.20
N ALA A 12 8.53 6.46 -6.38
CA ALA A 12 8.43 7.70 -5.61
C ALA A 12 8.40 8.99 -6.47
N ASP A 13 9.03 8.99 -7.65
CA ASP A 13 8.98 10.13 -8.59
C ASP A 13 7.73 10.11 -9.50
N LYS A 14 6.97 9.01 -9.52
CA LYS A 14 5.79 8.82 -10.35
C LYS A 14 4.48 8.98 -9.58
N ILE A 15 4.53 8.85 -8.25
CA ILE A 15 3.43 9.15 -7.32
C ILE A 15 3.35 10.66 -7.14
N ASP A 16 2.16 11.24 -7.26
CA ASP A 16 1.97 12.66 -6.97
C ASP A 16 2.02 12.95 -5.46
N SER A 17 2.28 14.21 -5.11
CA SER A 17 2.47 14.63 -3.71
C SER A 17 1.27 14.31 -2.83
N ASP A 18 0.05 14.49 -3.36
CA ASP A 18 -1.19 14.21 -2.64
C ASP A 18 -1.35 12.71 -2.36
N ASP A 19 -1.13 11.86 -3.36
CA ASP A 19 -1.19 10.41 -3.21
C ASP A 19 -0.09 9.88 -2.28
N LYS A 20 1.09 10.49 -2.31
CA LYS A 20 2.18 10.18 -1.38
C LYS A 20 1.81 10.53 0.07
N GLU A 21 1.24 11.70 0.30
CA GLU A 21 0.80 12.14 1.63
C GLU A 21 -0.30 11.24 2.19
N ARG A 22 -1.26 10.81 1.35
CA ARG A 22 -2.29 9.84 1.73
C ARG A 22 -1.69 8.52 2.21
N ILE A 23 -0.75 7.96 1.44
CA ILE A 23 -0.07 6.71 1.82
C ILE A 23 0.72 6.89 3.11
N GLU A 24 1.50 7.96 3.24
CA GLU A 24 2.30 8.21 4.44
C GLU A 24 1.42 8.35 5.69
N THR A 25 0.26 9.01 5.55
CA THR A 25 -0.73 9.15 6.62
C THR A 25 -1.31 7.80 7.00
N ALA A 26 -1.82 7.01 6.05
CA ALA A 26 -2.39 5.69 6.32
C ALA A 26 -1.38 4.74 6.97
N LEU A 27 -0.12 4.75 6.52
CA LEU A 27 0.94 3.96 7.13
C LEU A 27 1.26 4.41 8.55
N LYS A 28 1.23 5.72 8.83
CA LYS A 28 1.46 6.25 10.17
C LYS A 28 0.33 5.84 11.11
N GLU A 29 -0.92 6.04 10.69
CA GLU A 29 -2.10 5.66 11.49
C GLU A 29 -2.12 4.15 11.77
N SER A 30 -1.73 3.32 10.80
CA SER A 30 -1.61 1.89 11.01
C SER A 30 -0.47 1.50 11.94
N LEU A 31 0.67 2.19 11.90
CA LEU A 31 1.74 1.96 12.88
C LEU A 31 1.30 2.33 14.30
N GLU A 32 0.65 3.48 14.47
CA GLU A 32 0.09 3.92 15.76
C GLU A 32 -0.95 2.91 16.26
N TRP A 33 -1.83 2.43 15.38
CA TRP A 33 -2.79 1.39 15.73
C TRP A 33 -2.09 0.08 16.12
N LEU A 34 -1.07 -0.37 15.39
CA LEU A 34 -0.34 -1.60 15.72
C LEU A 34 0.36 -1.52 17.09
N ASP A 35 0.89 -0.35 17.45
CA ASP A 35 1.51 -0.12 18.75
C ASP A 35 0.49 -0.19 19.91
N ASP A 36 -0.72 0.34 19.70
CA ASP A 36 -1.80 0.29 20.70
C ASP A 36 -2.55 -1.04 20.74
N ASN A 37 -2.52 -1.82 19.65
CA ASN A 37 -3.33 -3.02 19.43
C ASN A 37 -2.47 -4.28 19.27
N GLN A 38 -1.40 -4.43 20.06
CA GLN A 38 -0.47 -5.58 19.99
C GLN A 38 -1.09 -6.96 20.31
N ASN A 39 -2.28 -6.98 20.90
CA ASN A 39 -3.01 -8.21 21.25
C ASN A 39 -4.38 -8.29 20.55
N ALA A 40 -4.56 -7.55 19.46
CA ALA A 40 -5.80 -7.61 18.69
C ALA A 40 -6.01 -9.00 18.07
N GLU A 41 -7.25 -9.29 17.66
CA GLU A 41 -7.54 -10.57 17.03
C GLU A 41 -7.13 -10.55 15.55
N LYS A 42 -7.04 -11.75 14.96
CA LYS A 42 -6.68 -11.91 13.56
C LYS A 42 -7.58 -11.05 12.65
N ASP A 43 -8.88 -11.05 12.92
CA ASP A 43 -9.86 -10.30 12.14
C ASP A 43 -9.61 -8.78 12.20
N ASP A 44 -9.20 -8.24 13.36
CA ASP A 44 -8.86 -6.82 13.52
C ASP A 44 -7.62 -6.44 12.69
N TYR A 45 -6.59 -7.31 12.69
CA TYR A 45 -5.40 -7.09 11.86
C TYR A 45 -5.72 -7.17 10.36
N GLU A 46 -6.61 -8.09 9.96
CA GLU A 46 -7.06 -8.22 8.56
C GLU A 46 -7.88 -7.01 8.11
N GLU A 47 -8.74 -6.46 8.98
CA GLU A 47 -9.44 -5.21 8.73
C GLU A 47 -8.46 -4.04 8.59
N LYS A 48 -7.49 -3.94 9.52
CA LYS A 48 -6.48 -2.87 9.45
C LYS A 48 -5.60 -2.95 8.20
N LEU A 49 -5.26 -4.16 7.78
CA LEU A 49 -4.51 -4.39 6.55
C LEU A 49 -5.33 -3.93 5.33
N LYS A 50 -6.61 -4.28 5.27
CA LYS A 50 -7.51 -3.85 4.18
C LYS A 50 -7.60 -2.34 4.09
N GLU A 51 -7.73 -1.62 5.20
CA GLU A 51 -7.75 -0.14 5.20
C GLU A 51 -6.49 0.45 4.55
N VAL A 52 -5.31 -0.11 4.85
CA VAL A 52 -4.04 0.34 4.25
C VAL A 52 -3.98 0.02 2.76
N GLU A 53 -4.43 -1.18 2.38
CA GLU A 53 -4.47 -1.63 1.00
C GLU A 53 -5.42 -0.80 0.14
N GLU A 54 -6.59 -0.43 0.65
CA GLU A 54 -7.56 0.43 -0.05
C GLU A 54 -6.98 1.80 -0.41
N VAL A 55 -6.03 2.31 0.38
CA VAL A 55 -5.31 3.56 0.08
C VAL A 55 -4.14 3.30 -0.87
N CYS A 56 -3.37 2.24 -0.65
CA CYS A 56 -2.13 2.00 -1.40
C CYS A 56 -2.38 1.43 -2.81
N ASN A 57 -3.30 0.49 -2.96
CA ASN A 57 -3.59 -0.21 -4.22
C ASN A 57 -4.00 0.72 -5.38
N PRO A 58 -4.91 1.70 -5.21
CA PRO A 58 -5.26 2.60 -6.31
C PRO A 58 -4.09 3.50 -6.73
N VAL A 59 -3.25 3.92 -5.79
CA VAL A 59 -2.06 4.73 -6.10
C VAL A 59 -1.03 3.91 -6.87
N ILE A 60 -0.76 2.69 -6.40
CA ILE A 60 0.15 1.76 -7.08
C ILE A 60 -0.35 1.49 -8.51
N LYS A 61 -1.63 1.16 -8.69
CA LYS A 61 -2.24 0.95 -10.01
C LYS A 61 -2.09 2.17 -10.92
N LYS A 62 -2.42 3.36 -10.42
CA LYS A 62 -2.28 4.64 -11.16
C LYS A 62 -0.84 4.87 -11.61
N VAL A 63 0.14 4.55 -10.78
CA VAL A 63 1.56 4.68 -11.13
C VAL A 63 1.98 3.66 -12.18
N TYR A 64 1.56 2.40 -12.04
CA TYR A 64 1.82 1.35 -13.02
C TYR A 64 1.24 1.72 -14.40
N GLU A 65 -0.02 2.15 -14.46
CA GLU A 65 -0.69 2.62 -15.68
C GLU A 65 0.05 3.80 -16.33
N LYS A 66 0.47 4.79 -15.52
CA LYS A 66 1.16 5.99 -16.00
C LYS A 66 2.60 5.72 -16.44
N SER A 67 3.19 4.65 -15.94
CA SER A 67 4.56 4.24 -16.28
C SER A 67 4.67 3.36 -17.53
N GLY A 68 3.53 2.96 -18.12
CA GLY A 68 3.47 2.25 -19.40
C GLY A 68 4.35 0.99 -19.42
N SER A 69 3.86 -0.11 -18.85
CA SER A 69 4.40 -1.47 -18.97
C SER A 69 5.92 -1.58 -18.93
N SER A 70 6.51 -1.78 -17.74
CA SER A 70 7.74 -2.58 -17.51
C SER A 70 8.16 -2.49 -16.05
N ALA A 71 7.74 -3.46 -15.23
CA ALA A 71 8.53 -4.02 -14.13
C ALA A 71 7.66 -5.03 -13.37
N ASP A 72 7.84 -6.29 -13.74
CA ASP A 72 7.73 -7.49 -12.91
C ASP A 72 6.54 -7.62 -11.95
N SER A 73 5.65 -8.52 -12.35
CA SER A 73 4.69 -9.24 -11.53
C SER A 73 5.24 -9.65 -10.15
N GLU A 74 4.99 -8.84 -9.13
CA GLU A 74 5.02 -9.30 -7.74
C GLU A 74 4.02 -8.51 -6.89
N TYR A 75 2.80 -8.39 -7.41
CA TYR A 75 1.60 -8.38 -6.58
C TYR A 75 0.81 -9.58 -7.09
N GLU A 76 1.09 -10.76 -6.55
CA GLU A 76 0.15 -11.86 -6.70
C GLU A 76 -1.16 -11.37 -6.07
N GLU A 77 -2.17 -11.22 -6.92
CA GLU A 77 -3.55 -11.11 -6.49
C GLU A 77 -3.80 -12.22 -5.44
N PRO A 78 -4.50 -11.93 -4.32
CA PRO A 78 -5.04 -13.02 -3.54
C PRO A 78 -5.93 -13.81 -4.50
N ASN A 79 -5.51 -15.05 -4.78
CA ASN A 79 -6.15 -15.97 -5.70
C ASN A 79 -7.57 -16.31 -5.20
N ASP A 80 -8.51 -15.41 -5.46
CA ASP A 80 -9.95 -15.58 -5.26
C ASP A 80 -10.54 -15.96 -6.63
N GLU A 81 -10.34 -17.22 -7.03
CA GLU A 81 -11.21 -17.90 -8.00
C GLU A 81 -10.94 -19.44 -8.02
N LEU A 82 -11.96 -20.18 -7.57
CA LEU A 82 -12.26 -21.64 -7.61
C LEU A 82 -11.48 -22.66 -6.75
#